data_AF-A0A5C2FP21-F1
#
_entry.id   AF-A0A5C2FP21-F1
#
_cell.length_a   1.000
_cell.length_b   1.000
_cell.length_c   1.000
_cell.angle_alpha   90.00
_cell.angle_beta   90.00
_cell.angle_gamma   90.00
#
_symmetry.space_group_name_H-M   'P 1'
#
loop_
_entity.id
_entity.type
_entity.pdbx_description
1 polymer ?
#
loop_
_entity_poly.entity_id
_entity_poly.type
_entity_poly.pdbx_seq_one_letter_code
_entity_poly.pdbx_strand_id
1 'polypeptide(L)'
;MSVTIEARRLNGTDLGRTLGNLGVLEQVTHGTMKGEIREDNGDLTLTEFKAVQIKTNTGQYALTPSTKITITGKRSSTEKQ
;
A
#
# COMPACT_ATOMS: atom_id res chain seq x y z
N MET A 1 10.81 0.54 17.59
CA MET A 1 11.55 -0.04 16.46
C MET A 1 10.75 0.19 15.19
N SER A 2 11.40 0.73 14.16
CA SER A 2 10.84 0.97 12.83
C SER A 2 11.48 0.02 11.82
N VAL A 3 10.74 -0.43 10.82
CA VAL A 3 11.27 -1.23 9.71
C VAL A 3 10.85 -0.59 8.40
N THR A 4 11.78 -0.45 7.46
CA THR A 4 11.46 0.01 6.11
C THR A 4 11.36 -1.19 5.19
N ILE A 5 10.21 -1.34 4.54
CA ILE A 5 9.95 -2.41 3.57
C ILE A 5 9.47 -1.83 2.24
N GLU A 6 9.41 -2.67 1.21
CA GLU A 6 8.69 -2.33 -0.01
C GLU A 6 7.18 -2.60 0.17
N ALA A 7 6.34 -1.80 -0.49
CA ALA A 7 4.89 -1.94 -0.43
C ALA A 7 4.42 -3.37 -0.75
N ARG A 8 5.07 -4.06 -1.68
CA ARG A 8 4.77 -5.47 -2.01
C ARG A 8 4.94 -6.47 -0.87
N ARG A 9 5.60 -6.07 0.22
CA ARG A 9 5.82 -6.91 1.39
C ARG A 9 4.77 -6.64 2.48
N LEU A 10 3.97 -5.58 2.37
CA LEU A 10 2.86 -5.34 3.29
C LEU A 10 1.89 -6.52 3.24
N ASN A 11 1.40 -6.93 4.39
CA ASN A 11 0.45 -8.04 4.47
C ASN A 11 -0.41 -7.93 5.73
N GLY A 12 -1.27 -8.92 5.97
CA GLY A 12 -2.19 -8.93 7.12
C GLY A 12 -1.50 -8.81 8.50
N THR A 13 -0.21 -9.15 8.61
CA THR A 13 0.54 -9.01 9.88
C THR A 13 0.96 -7.58 10.20
N ASP A 14 0.79 -6.66 9.25
CA ASP A 14 1.08 -5.24 9.42
C ASP A 14 -0.17 -4.40 9.74
N LEU A 15 -1.36 -5.01 9.78
CA LEU A 15 -2.60 -4.32 10.17
C LEU A 15 -2.48 -3.76 11.59
N GLY A 16 -3.01 -2.55 11.80
CA GLY A 16 -2.90 -1.80 13.05
C GLY A 16 -1.56 -1.11 13.25
N ARG A 17 -0.58 -1.28 12.35
CA ARG A 17 0.71 -0.59 12.41
C ARG A 17 0.65 0.75 11.69
N THR A 18 1.50 1.68 12.12
CA THR A 18 1.60 3.02 11.50
C THR A 18 2.54 2.98 10.31
N LEU A 19 2.08 3.47 9.15
CA LEU A 19 2.81 3.54 7.89
C LEU A 19 3.36 4.95 7.64
N GLY A 20 4.38 5.35 8.40
CA GLY A 20 4.96 6.70 8.30
C GLY A 20 3.90 7.79 8.35
N ASN A 21 3.82 8.61 7.30
CA ASN A 21 2.85 9.72 7.20
C ASN A 21 1.48 9.29 6.63
N LEU A 22 1.31 8.03 6.22
CA LEU A 22 0.05 7.53 5.63
C LEU A 22 -0.98 7.15 6.71
N GLY A 23 -0.55 6.99 7.97
CA GLY A 23 -1.44 6.64 9.09
C GLY A 23 -1.44 5.16 9.44
N VAL A 24 -2.44 4.73 10.21
CA VAL A 24 -2.59 3.36 10.71
C VAL A 24 -3.22 2.48 9.65
N LEU A 25 -2.59 1.35 9.30
CA LEU A 25 -3.05 0.42 8.29
C LEU A 25 -4.30 -0.37 8.76
N GLU A 26 -5.39 -0.29 8.01
CA GLU A 26 -6.64 -1.02 8.27
C GLU A 26 -6.86 -2.18 7.29
N GLN A 27 -6.42 -2.02 6.03
CA GLN A 27 -6.57 -3.02 4.98
C GLN A 27 -5.43 -2.90 3.98
N VAL A 28 -5.01 -4.05 3.42
CA VAL A 28 -4.06 -4.12 2.31
C VAL A 28 -4.56 -5.09 1.25
N THR A 29 -4.43 -4.74 -0.02
CA THR A 29 -4.82 -5.56 -1.16
C THR A 29 -3.78 -5.43 -2.26
N HIS A 30 -3.38 -6.56 -2.84
CA HIS A 30 -2.43 -6.62 -3.94
C HIS A 30 -3.19 -6.89 -5.23
N GLY A 31 -2.90 -6.15 -6.29
CA GLY A 31 -3.58 -6.34 -7.54
C GLY A 31 -2.95 -5.58 -8.69
N THR A 32 -3.70 -5.51 -9.79
CA THR A 32 -3.41 -4.63 -10.91
C THR A 32 -4.40 -3.48 -10.91
N MET A 33 -3.93 -2.31 -11.32
CA MET A 33 -4.75 -1.14 -11.59
C MET A 33 -4.64 -0.79 -13.06
N LYS A 34 -5.76 -0.33 -13.62
CA LYS A 34 -5.84 0.20 -14.98
C LYS A 34 -5.72 1.72 -14.88
N GLY A 35 -4.76 2.28 -15.61
CA GLY A 35 -4.62 3.72 -15.80
C GLY A 35 -4.70 4.05 -17.28
N GLU A 36 -5.19 5.24 -17.60
CA GLU A 36 -5.12 5.78 -18.94
C GLU A 36 -3.90 6.70 -19.02
N ILE A 37 -2.97 6.37 -19.91
CA ILE A 37 -1.83 7.24 -20.21
C ILE A 37 -2.20 7.99 -21.49
N ARG A 38 -2.21 9.32 -21.43
CA ARG A 38 -2.30 10.15 -22.63
C ARG A 38 -0.91 10.21 -23.25
N GLU A 39 -0.80 9.60 -24.42
CA GLU A 39 0.39 9.67 -25.26
C GLU A 39 0.49 11.05 -25.92
N ASP A 40 1.69 11.43 -26.37
CA ASP A 40 1.96 12.74 -26.99
C ASP A 40 1.15 12.99 -28.27
N ASN A 41 0.64 11.93 -28.91
CA ASN A 41 -0.24 11.99 -30.08
C ASN A 41 -1.73 12.21 -29.73
N GLY A 42 -2.07 12.30 -28.43
CA GLY A 42 -3.43 12.48 -27.94
C GLY A 42 -4.21 11.19 -27.71
N ASP A 43 -3.65 10.03 -28.04
CA ASP A 43 -4.28 8.74 -27.78
C ASP A 43 -4.22 8.39 -26.29
N LEU A 44 -5.29 7.75 -25.79
CA LEU A 44 -5.34 7.19 -24.45
C LEU A 44 -5.02 5.70 -24.53
N THR A 45 -3.84 5.32 -24.05
CA THR A 45 -3.45 3.91 -23.92
C THR A 45 -3.82 3.41 -22.53
N LEU A 46 -4.73 2.44 -22.49
CA LEU A 46 -5.11 1.77 -21.25
C LEU A 46 -3.98 0.84 -20.81
N THR A 47 -3.33 1.18 -19.72
CA THR A 47 -2.15 0.48 -19.21
C THR A 47 -2.46 -0.18 -17.88
N GLU A 48 -2.16 -1.47 -17.76
CA GLU A 48 -2.24 -2.20 -16.49
C GLU A 48 -0.89 -2.15 -15.75
N PHE A 49 -0.92 -1.76 -14.49
CA PHE A 49 0.26 -1.78 -13.62
C PHE A 49 -0.03 -2.47 -12.30
N LYS A 50 0.97 -3.16 -11.75
CA LYS A 50 0.87 -3.77 -10.42
C LYS A 50 0.80 -2.66 -9.38
N ALA A 51 -0.11 -2.80 -8.42
CA ALA A 51 -0.31 -1.85 -7.34
C ALA A 51 -0.59 -2.57 -6.01
N VAL A 52 -0.27 -1.89 -4.92
CA VAL A 52 -0.67 -2.27 -3.56
C VAL A 52 -1.64 -1.21 -3.06
N GLN A 53 -2.90 -1.58 -2.95
CA GLN A 53 -3.92 -0.71 -2.39
C GLN A 53 -3.93 -0.88 -0.87
N ILE A 54 -3.88 0.24 -0.16
CA ILE A 54 -4.00 0.26 1.28
C ILE A 54 -5.16 1.16 1.69
N LYS A 55 -5.86 0.76 2.75
CA LYS A 55 -6.76 1.62 3.49
C LYS A 55 -6.12 1.90 4.84
N THR A 56 -6.08 3.17 5.20
CA THR A 56 -5.63 3.63 6.51
C THR A 56 -6.73 4.44 7.18
N ASN A 57 -6.54 4.77 8.45
CA ASN A 57 -7.42 5.70 9.16
C ASN A 57 -7.44 7.12 8.57
N THR A 58 -6.49 7.49 7.69
CA THR A 58 -6.46 8.81 7.04
C THR A 58 -7.03 8.80 5.62
N GLY A 59 -7.18 7.63 5.00
CA GLY A 59 -7.63 7.52 3.61
C GLY A 59 -7.18 6.24 2.91
N GLN A 60 -7.52 6.16 1.62
CA GLN A 60 -7.11 5.08 0.73
C GLN A 60 -6.00 5.53 -0.19
N TYR A 61 -4.99 4.67 -0.37
CA TYR A 61 -3.82 4.96 -1.20
C TYR A 61 -3.51 3.79 -2.11
N ALA A 62 -3.07 4.09 -3.33
CA ALA A 62 -2.48 3.12 -4.25
C ALA A 62 -0.97 3.35 -4.31
N LEU A 63 -0.19 2.31 -3.98
CA LEU A 63 1.26 2.36 -3.95
C LEU A 63 1.84 1.48 -5.05
N THR A 64 2.93 1.93 -5.67
CA THR A 64 3.69 1.03 -6.55
C THR A 64 4.37 -0.05 -5.68
N PRO A 65 4.52 -1.29 -6.19
CA PRO A 65 5.11 -2.39 -5.43
C PRO A 65 6.50 -2.09 -4.84
N SER A 66 7.27 -1.21 -5.49
CA SER A 66 8.62 -0.80 -5.08
C SER A 66 8.65 0.38 -4.10
N THR A 67 7.51 1.06 -3.85
CA THR A 67 7.44 2.16 -2.88
C THR A 67 7.97 1.71 -1.53
N LYS A 68 8.90 2.48 -0.97
CA LYS A 68 9.44 2.22 0.37
C LYS A 68 8.50 2.80 1.42
N ILE A 69 8.15 1.98 2.41
CA ILE A 69 7.24 2.34 3.50
C ILE A 69 7.93 2.04 4.81
N THR A 70 7.95 3.03 5.71
CA THR A 70 8.41 2.85 7.08
C THR A 70 7.23 2.43 7.95
N ILE A 71 7.37 1.28 8.61
CA ILE A 71 6.36 0.73 9.51
C ILE A 71 6.83 0.88 10.94
N THR A 72 5.99 1.47 11.78
CA THR A 72 6.21 1.66 13.22
C THR A 72 5.06 1.07 14.04
N GLY A 73 5.33 0.84 15.33
CA GLY A 73 4.39 0.20 16.26
C GLY A 73 4.68 -1.29 16.49
N LYS A 74 4.25 -1.79 17.65
CA LYS A 74 4.30 -3.21 17.98
C LYS A 74 3.33 -3.96 17.07
N ARG A 75 3.68 -5.18 16.66
CA ARG A 75 2.68 -6.11 16.11
C ARG A 75 1.57 -6.18 17.15
N SER A 76 0.32 -5.88 16.78
CA SER A 76 -0.80 -6.36 17.58
C SER A 76 -0.73 -7.87 17.47
N SER A 77 -0.14 -8.51 18.48
CA SER A 77 -0.34 -9.93 18.71
C SER A 77 -1.83 -10.09 18.87
N THR A 78 -2.49 -10.66 17.89
CA THR A 78 -3.76 -11.34 18.10
C THR A 78 -3.47 -12.46 19.10
N GLU A 79 -3.50 -12.14 20.40
CA GLU A 79 -3.79 -13.10 21.44
C GLU A 79 -5.20 -13.60 21.16
N LYS A 80 -5.30 -14.70 20.41
CA LYS A 80 -6.45 -15.58 20.53
C LYS A 80 -6.29 -16.32 21.85
N GLN A 81 -7.04 -15.89 22.87
CA GLN A 81 -7.47 -16.76 23.96
C GLN A 81 -8.45 -17.80 23.42
#